data_AF-A0A8E2B1L7-F1
#
_entry.id   AF-A0A8E2B1L7-F1
#
_cell.length_a   1.000
_cell.length_b   1.000
_cell.length_c   1.000
_cell.angle_alpha   90.00
_cell.angle_beta   90.00
_cell.angle_gamma   90.00
#
_symmetry.space_group_name_H-M   'P 1'
#
loop_
_entity.id
_entity.type
_entity.pdbx_description
1 polymer ?
#
loop_
_entity_poly.entity_id
_entity_poly.type
_entity_poly.pdbx_seq_one_letter_code
_entity_poly.pdbx_strand_id
1 'polypeptide(L)'
;MSTSEKVDDSIKVEPLKHKHLPKAVRTVRDALKGDPLDRYFKNTPDSDRASFGKGRQLIAFTLTEEPYIRKKQTLTVNGGDAIVHYRRAPNDQMARNPLDRALDEIAKLAIKELRLFDSAEQKKRKAEFIAKHQDALNAMDDDVNEMSLRSLATVPSKQRRGYGSKLVRASGEYHFT
;
A
#
# COMPACT_ATOMS: atom_id res chain seq x y z
N MET A 1 -27.13 -23.23 -4.28
CA MET A 1 -27.23 -22.39 -5.49
C MET A 1 -25.90 -21.67 -5.69
N SER A 2 -25.09 -22.09 -6.66
CA SER A 2 -23.82 -21.44 -7.00
C SER A 2 -24.11 -20.30 -7.97
N THR A 3 -24.11 -19.06 -7.47
CA THR A 3 -24.14 -17.88 -8.34
C THR A 3 -22.81 -17.80 -9.08
N SER A 4 -22.84 -18.21 -10.35
CA SER A 4 -21.81 -17.88 -11.33
C SER A 4 -21.61 -16.36 -11.32
N GLU A 5 -20.53 -15.92 -10.68
CA GLU A 5 -20.07 -14.54 -10.71
C GLU A 5 -19.73 -14.22 -12.17
N LYS A 6 -20.62 -13.50 -12.88
CA LYS A 6 -20.33 -13.01 -14.22
C LYS A 6 -19.08 -12.14 -14.13
N VAL A 7 -17.98 -12.65 -14.68
CA VAL A 7 -16.71 -11.95 -14.71
C VAL A 7 -16.90 -10.71 -15.60
N ASP A 8 -16.90 -9.53 -14.99
CA ASP A 8 -16.94 -8.26 -15.72
C ASP A 8 -15.60 -8.06 -16.44
N ASP A 9 -15.61 -8.24 -17.76
CA ASP A 9 -14.44 -8.12 -18.65
C ASP A 9 -13.84 -6.70 -18.66
N SER A 10 -14.55 -5.69 -18.14
CA SER A 10 -14.02 -4.33 -18.00
C SER A 10 -13.02 -4.16 -16.84
N ILE A 11 -12.87 -5.17 -15.99
CA ILE A 11 -11.95 -5.17 -14.85
C ILE A 11 -10.66 -5.88 -15.24
N LYS A 12 -9.67 -5.10 -15.70
CA LYS A 12 -8.35 -5.60 -16.09
C LYS A 12 -7.36 -5.49 -14.93
N VAL A 13 -6.82 -6.63 -14.50
CA VAL A 13 -5.73 -6.67 -13.51
C VAL A 13 -4.37 -6.63 -14.23
N GLU A 14 -3.45 -5.81 -13.74
CA GLU A 14 -2.10 -5.69 -14.27
C GLU A 14 -1.10 -5.25 -13.18
N PRO A 15 0.22 -5.45 -13.36
CA PRO A 15 1.22 -4.93 -12.43
C PRO A 15 1.14 -3.41 -12.29
N LEU A 16 1.28 -2.90 -11.05
CA LEU A 16 1.39 -1.46 -10.83
C LEU A 16 2.69 -0.94 -11.45
N LYS A 17 2.61 0.19 -12.15
CA LYS A 17 3.75 0.86 -12.82
C LYS A 17 3.86 2.28 -12.30
N HIS A 18 5.05 2.89 -12.43
CA HIS A 18 5.28 4.29 -12.02
C HIS A 18 4.26 5.27 -12.61
N LYS A 19 3.87 5.09 -13.88
CA LYS A 19 2.84 5.93 -14.53
C LYS A 19 1.43 5.82 -13.91
N HIS A 20 1.15 4.76 -13.16
CA HIS A 20 -0.14 4.55 -12.47
C HIS A 20 -0.18 5.26 -11.10
N LEU A 21 0.97 5.63 -10.53
CA LEU A 21 1.08 6.17 -9.17
C LEU A 21 0.20 7.40 -8.92
N PRO A 22 0.12 8.41 -9.81
CA PRO A 22 -0.75 9.56 -9.55
C PRO A 22 -2.22 9.19 -9.35
N LYS A 23 -2.70 8.15 -10.06
CA LYS A 23 -4.06 7.62 -9.91
C LYS A 23 -4.18 6.76 -8.66
N ALA A 24 -3.23 5.85 -8.43
CA ALA A 24 -3.21 4.98 -7.25
C ALA A 24 -3.22 5.78 -5.93
N VAL A 25 -2.43 6.86 -5.84
CA VAL A 25 -2.43 7.77 -4.69
C VAL A 25 -3.81 8.34 -4.42
N ARG A 26 -4.49 8.82 -5.47
CA ARG A 26 -5.85 9.34 -5.35
C ARG A 26 -6.81 8.26 -4.89
N THR A 27 -6.71 7.06 -5.46
CA THR A 27 -7.53 5.91 -5.07
C THR A 27 -7.36 5.55 -3.60
N VAL A 28 -6.13 5.45 -3.10
CA VAL A 28 -5.86 5.15 -1.68
C VAL A 28 -6.40 6.25 -0.78
N ARG A 29 -6.10 7.51 -1.11
CA ARG A 29 -6.60 8.66 -0.34
C ARG A 29 -8.13 8.69 -0.29
N ASP A 30 -8.78 8.45 -1.42
CA ASP A 30 -10.23 8.51 -1.53
C ASP A 30 -10.88 7.30 -0.85
N ALA A 31 -10.23 6.12 -0.88
CA ALA A 31 -10.65 4.93 -0.16
C ALA A 31 -10.52 5.07 1.37
N LEU A 32 -9.48 5.76 1.84
CA LEU A 32 -9.24 6.06 3.26
C LEU A 32 -9.96 7.32 3.75
N LYS A 33 -10.74 7.99 2.89
CA LYS A 33 -11.44 9.21 3.28
C LYS A 33 -12.45 8.91 4.37
N GLY A 34 -12.23 9.47 5.56
CA GLY A 34 -13.09 9.25 6.72
C GLY A 34 -12.68 8.06 7.60
N ASP A 35 -11.60 7.36 7.23
CA ASP A 35 -11.01 6.28 8.02
C ASP A 35 -10.62 6.78 9.44
N PRO A 36 -10.97 6.06 10.51
CA PRO A 36 -10.66 6.47 11.87
C PRO A 36 -9.16 6.63 12.16
N LEU A 37 -8.31 5.82 11.53
CA LEU A 37 -6.85 5.88 11.69
C LEU A 37 -6.27 7.08 10.93
N ASP A 38 -6.75 7.36 9.72
CA ASP A 38 -6.37 8.60 9.01
C ASP A 38 -6.78 9.84 9.80
N ARG A 39 -7.99 9.83 10.38
CA ARG A 39 -8.46 10.88 11.29
C ARG A 39 -7.60 10.97 12.55
N TYR A 40 -7.22 9.83 13.14
CA TYR A 40 -6.33 9.79 14.30
C TYR A 40 -5.00 10.46 14.00
N PHE A 41 -4.40 10.22 12.84
CA PHE A 41 -3.14 10.87 12.48
C PHE A 41 -3.28 12.35 12.15
N LYS A 42 -4.38 12.77 11.54
CA LYS A 42 -4.55 14.15 11.04
C LYS A 42 -5.25 15.09 12.00
N ASN A 43 -6.03 14.59 12.96
CA ASN A 43 -6.76 15.43 13.90
C ASN A 43 -5.84 15.96 15.01
N THR A 44 -4.91 16.83 14.64
CA THR A 44 -4.01 17.54 15.56
C THR A 44 -4.14 19.05 15.33
N PRO A 45 -4.05 19.90 16.37
CA PRO A 45 -4.18 21.36 16.23
C PRO A 45 -3.17 22.00 15.25
N ASP A 46 -2.13 21.27 14.88
CA ASP A 46 -0.99 21.68 14.07
C ASP A 46 -0.85 20.90 12.75
N SER A 47 -1.91 20.17 12.33
CA SER A 47 -1.88 19.26 11.18
C SER A 47 -1.63 19.94 9.83
N ASP A 48 -1.99 21.22 9.70
CA ASP A 48 -2.09 21.93 8.42
C ASP A 48 -0.90 22.86 8.14
N ARG A 49 0.21 22.71 8.88
CA ARG A 49 1.38 23.61 8.76
C ARG A 49 2.20 23.42 7.48
N ALA A 50 2.00 22.34 6.72
CA ALA A 50 2.78 22.06 5.52
C ALA A 50 2.08 22.56 4.24
N SER A 51 2.61 23.63 3.63
CA SER A 51 2.13 24.20 2.35
C SER A 51 2.17 23.22 1.16
N PHE A 52 2.93 22.12 1.27
CA PHE A 52 3.12 21.11 0.23
C PHE A 52 2.47 19.74 0.56
N GLY A 53 1.37 19.71 1.32
CA GLY A 53 0.76 18.45 1.80
C GLY A 53 0.43 17.41 0.71
N LYS A 54 -0.16 17.82 -0.43
CA LYS A 54 -0.53 16.91 -1.53
C LYS A 54 0.70 16.35 -2.27
N GLY A 55 1.68 17.19 -2.57
CA GLY A 55 2.90 16.77 -3.24
C GLY A 55 3.76 15.89 -2.32
N ARG A 56 3.83 16.22 -1.03
CA ARG A 56 4.47 15.39 0.00
C ARG A 56 3.86 13.99 0.05
N GLN A 57 2.52 13.88 0.00
CA GLN A 57 1.84 12.58 -0.06
C GLN A 57 2.19 11.79 -1.32
N LEU A 58 2.21 12.44 -2.50
CA LEU A 58 2.60 11.78 -3.74
C LEU A 58 4.04 11.26 -3.70
N ILE A 59 4.98 12.05 -3.19
CA ILE A 59 6.38 11.64 -3.05
C ILE A 59 6.50 10.50 -2.04
N ALA A 60 5.92 10.64 -0.84
CA ALA A 60 5.96 9.62 0.20
C ALA A 60 5.36 8.30 -0.30
N PHE A 61 4.23 8.37 -1.00
CA PHE A 61 3.60 7.19 -1.60
C PHE A 61 4.49 6.58 -2.67
N THR A 62 5.02 7.38 -3.60
CA THR A 62 5.93 6.90 -4.65
C THR A 62 7.13 6.15 -4.05
N LEU A 63 7.78 6.72 -3.04
CA LEU A 63 8.91 6.09 -2.35
C LEU A 63 8.51 4.81 -1.60
N THR A 64 7.26 4.73 -1.12
CA THR A 64 6.73 3.54 -0.44
C THR A 64 6.37 2.43 -1.42
N GLU A 65 5.84 2.79 -2.59
CA GLU A 65 5.43 1.84 -3.65
C GLU A 65 6.59 1.26 -4.43
N GLU A 66 7.66 2.04 -4.58
CA GLU A 66 8.77 1.72 -5.46
C GLU A 66 9.40 0.33 -5.14
N PRO A 67 9.64 -0.06 -3.88
CA PRO A 67 10.09 -1.41 -3.54
C PRO A 67 9.11 -2.51 -3.97
N TYR A 68 7.80 -2.27 -3.86
CA TYR A 68 6.78 -3.23 -4.29
C TYR A 68 6.77 -3.35 -5.82
N ILE A 69 6.92 -2.25 -6.56
CA ILE A 69 6.99 -2.26 -8.02
C ILE A 69 8.22 -3.04 -8.49
N ARG A 70 9.41 -2.76 -7.94
CA ARG A 70 10.65 -3.49 -8.31
C ARG A 70 10.54 -4.99 -8.02
N LYS A 71 10.00 -5.34 -6.85
CA LYS A 71 9.83 -6.73 -6.39
C LYS A 71 8.61 -7.42 -7.01
N LYS A 72 7.87 -6.75 -7.90
CA LYS A 72 6.62 -7.23 -8.53
C LYS A 72 5.57 -7.70 -7.51
N GLN A 73 5.49 -7.01 -6.37
CA GLN A 73 4.67 -7.32 -5.21
C GLN A 73 3.43 -6.41 -5.09
N THR A 74 3.02 -5.82 -6.21
CA THR A 74 1.86 -4.93 -6.30
C THR A 74 1.11 -5.12 -7.62
N LEU A 75 -0.21 -5.21 -7.53
CA LEU A 75 -1.11 -5.29 -8.68
C LEU A 75 -2.11 -4.15 -8.62
N THR A 76 -2.64 -3.79 -9.78
CA THR A 76 -3.67 -2.77 -9.91
C THR A 76 -4.76 -3.19 -10.89
N VAL A 77 -5.95 -2.62 -10.70
CA VAL A 77 -7.03 -2.68 -11.67
C VAL A 77 -7.07 -1.40 -12.49
N ASN A 78 -7.17 -1.52 -13.82
CA ASN A 78 -7.38 -0.40 -14.74
C ASN A 78 -6.42 0.79 -14.48
N GLY A 79 -5.14 0.48 -14.27
CA GLY A 79 -4.08 1.47 -14.01
C GLY A 79 -4.26 2.31 -12.74
N GLY A 80 -5.05 1.86 -11.75
CA GLY A 80 -5.13 2.52 -10.44
C GLY A 80 -6.52 2.58 -9.80
N ASP A 81 -7.58 2.02 -10.38
CA ASP A 81 -8.93 2.02 -9.77
C ASP A 81 -9.00 1.19 -8.48
N ALA A 82 -8.14 0.19 -8.38
CA ALA A 82 -7.86 -0.55 -7.17
C ALA A 82 -6.38 -0.96 -7.15
N ILE A 83 -5.81 -1.13 -5.96
CA ILE A 83 -4.43 -1.60 -5.78
C ILE A 83 -4.38 -2.62 -4.65
N VAL A 84 -3.44 -3.56 -4.76
CA VAL A 84 -3.11 -4.51 -3.69
C VAL A 84 -1.60 -4.59 -3.54
N HIS A 85 -1.13 -4.62 -2.30
CA HIS A 85 0.25 -4.95 -1.96
C HIS A 85 0.23 -6.29 -1.23
N TYR A 86 1.16 -7.15 -1.60
CA TYR A 86 1.30 -8.45 -0.98
C TYR A 86 2.78 -8.76 -0.78
N ARG A 87 3.08 -9.59 0.20
CA ARG A 87 4.42 -10.12 0.44
C ARG A 87 4.40 -11.58 0.01
N ARG A 88 5.39 -11.97 -0.81
CA ARG A 88 5.62 -13.37 -1.15
C ARG A 88 6.12 -14.15 0.07
N ALA A 89 5.80 -15.44 0.11
CA ALA A 89 6.37 -16.38 1.06
C ALA A 89 7.91 -16.28 1.07
N PRO A 90 8.60 -16.47 2.22
CA PRO A 90 10.06 -16.33 2.31
C PRO A 90 10.83 -17.10 1.23
N ASN A 91 10.36 -18.30 0.89
CA ASN A 91 11.00 -19.20 -0.09
C ASN A 91 10.82 -18.75 -1.55
N ASP A 92 9.90 -17.81 -1.83
CA ASP A 92 9.64 -17.24 -3.17
C ASP A 92 10.06 -15.76 -3.26
N GLN A 93 10.85 -15.28 -2.31
CA GLN A 93 11.40 -13.93 -2.39
C GLN A 93 12.54 -13.90 -3.41
N MET A 94 12.46 -12.95 -4.34
CA MET A 94 13.56 -12.67 -5.27
C MET A 94 14.83 -12.33 -4.49
N ALA A 95 15.96 -12.88 -4.92
CA ALA A 95 17.26 -12.58 -4.33
C ALA A 95 17.54 -11.07 -4.38
N ARG A 96 17.85 -10.47 -3.23
CA ARG A 96 18.14 -9.03 -3.13
C ARG A 96 19.53 -8.75 -3.69
N ASN A 97 19.61 -8.01 -4.78
CA ASN A 97 20.88 -7.49 -5.26
C ASN A 97 21.35 -6.29 -4.39
N PRO A 98 22.63 -5.91 -4.42
CA PRO A 98 23.15 -4.78 -3.65
C PRO A 98 22.49 -3.43 -3.99
N LEU A 99 22.09 -3.24 -5.25
CA LEU A 99 21.44 -2.01 -5.70
C LEU A 99 20.06 -1.85 -5.05
N ASP A 100 19.26 -2.91 -4.95
CA ASP A 100 17.96 -2.92 -4.29
C ASP A 100 18.08 -2.54 -2.81
N ARG A 101 19.14 -3.02 -2.14
CA ARG A 101 19.42 -2.64 -0.75
C ARG A 101 19.73 -1.15 -0.64
N ALA A 102 20.59 -0.63 -1.52
CA ALA A 102 20.93 0.78 -1.53
C ALA A 102 19.70 1.66 -1.79
N LEU A 103 18.85 1.28 -2.76
CA LEU A 103 17.63 2.02 -3.06
C LEU A 103 16.60 1.94 -1.93
N ASP A 104 16.45 0.77 -1.28
CA ASP A 104 15.60 0.62 -0.10
C ASP A 104 16.07 1.55 1.05
N GLU A 105 17.38 1.68 1.28
CA GLU A 105 17.91 2.60 2.30
C GLU A 105 17.72 4.08 1.92
N ILE A 106 17.93 4.44 0.64
CA ILE A 106 17.66 5.79 0.15
C ILE A 106 16.18 6.15 0.34
N ALA A 107 15.27 5.23 0.00
CA ALA A 107 13.83 5.43 0.19
C ALA A 107 13.48 5.62 1.68
N LYS A 108 14.04 4.79 2.57
CA LYS A 108 13.85 4.94 4.03
C LYS A 108 14.31 6.30 4.53
N LEU A 109 15.49 6.75 4.13
CA LEU A 109 16.03 8.06 4.49
C LEU A 109 15.13 9.18 3.97
N ALA A 110 14.76 9.15 2.69
CA ALA A 110 13.88 10.15 2.11
C ALA A 110 12.51 10.20 2.81
N ILE A 111 11.90 9.05 3.13
CA ILE A 111 10.65 8.97 3.88
C ILE A 111 10.82 9.55 5.30
N LYS A 112 11.95 9.28 5.97
CA LYS A 112 12.28 9.86 7.28
C LYS A 112 12.36 11.38 7.21
N GLU A 113 13.00 11.94 6.19
CA GLU A 113 13.08 13.39 5.99
C GLU A 113 11.70 14.02 5.72
N LEU A 114 10.82 13.34 4.97
CA LEU A 114 9.45 13.82 4.77
C LEU A 114 8.64 13.90 6.09
N ARG A 115 9.03 13.13 7.13
CA ARG A 115 8.43 13.22 8.47
C ARG A 115 8.90 14.43 9.27
N LEU A 116 9.94 15.16 8.84
CA LEU A 116 10.32 16.41 9.52
C LEU A 116 9.18 17.43 9.52
N PHE A 117 8.38 17.42 8.45
CA PHE A 117 7.20 18.25 8.28
C PHE A 117 5.96 17.74 9.04
N ASP A 118 6.05 16.62 9.76
CA ASP A 118 5.01 16.21 10.68
C ASP A 118 5.13 16.99 11.99
N SER A 119 3.98 17.27 12.59
CA SER A 119 3.92 17.88 13.89
C SER A 119 4.41 16.96 15.01
N ALA A 120 4.69 17.50 16.21
CA ALA A 120 5.16 16.68 17.33
C ALA A 120 4.14 15.60 17.72
N GLU A 121 2.86 15.97 17.76
CA GLU A 121 1.76 15.04 18.05
C GLU A 121 1.59 14.01 16.92
N GLN A 122 1.69 14.43 15.65
CA GLN A 122 1.66 13.50 14.52
C GLN A 122 2.79 12.47 14.57
N LYS A 123 4.02 12.90 14.92
CA LYS A 123 5.18 12.02 15.10
C LYS A 123 4.93 11.00 16.21
N LYS A 124 4.41 11.45 17.35
CA LYS A 124 4.04 10.60 18.49
C LYS A 124 3.02 9.53 18.10
N ARG A 125 1.90 9.93 17.45
CA ARG A 125 0.84 9.01 17.03
C ARG A 125 1.33 7.99 16.01
N LYS A 126 2.17 8.39 15.06
CA LYS A 126 2.78 7.46 14.09
C LYS A 126 3.74 6.48 14.77
N ALA A 127 4.55 6.93 15.71
CA ALA A 127 5.45 6.06 16.47
C ALA A 127 4.67 5.03 17.30
N GLU A 128 3.61 5.46 17.97
CA GLU A 128 2.69 4.58 18.70
C GLU A 128 2.06 3.53 17.77
N PHE A 129 1.55 3.95 16.60
CA PHE A 129 1.00 3.02 15.63
C PHE A 129 2.03 2.01 15.14
N ILE A 130 3.26 2.45 14.82
CA ILE A 130 4.34 1.56 14.37
C ILE A 130 4.66 0.52 15.45
N ALA A 131 4.79 0.93 16.71
CA ALA A 131 5.06 0.03 17.82
C ALA A 131 3.94 -1.01 17.98
N LYS A 132 2.69 -0.56 18.09
CA LYS A 132 1.52 -1.45 18.24
C LYS A 132 1.33 -2.38 17.05
N HIS A 133 1.58 -1.90 15.83
CA HIS A 133 1.48 -2.72 14.63
C HIS A 133 2.58 -3.78 14.59
N GLN A 134 3.81 -3.45 15.00
CA GLN A 134 4.90 -4.41 15.09
C GLN A 134 4.65 -5.47 16.17
N ASP A 135 4.16 -5.05 17.33
CA ASP A 135 3.79 -5.98 18.42
C ASP A 135 2.69 -6.94 17.96
N ALA A 136 1.67 -6.43 17.26
CA ALA A 136 0.62 -7.26 16.67
C ALA A 136 1.16 -8.24 15.63
N LEU A 137 2.11 -7.82 14.78
CA LEU A 137 2.75 -8.71 13.81
C LEU A 137 3.62 -9.78 14.48
N ASN A 138 4.30 -9.46 15.58
CA ASN A 138 5.13 -10.41 16.32
C ASN A 138 4.31 -11.42 17.13
N ALA A 139 3.08 -11.06 17.52
CA ALA A 139 2.16 -11.92 18.24
C ALA A 139 1.39 -12.89 17.31
N MET A 140 1.39 -12.64 16.00
CA MET A 140 0.91 -13.60 15.01
C MET A 140 1.97 -14.71 14.86
N ASP A 141 1.56 -15.96 15.09
CA ASP A 141 2.40 -17.17 15.04
C ASP A 141 3.10 -17.36 13.68
N ASP A 142 4.01 -18.33 13.55
CA ASP A 142 4.86 -18.60 12.36
C ASP A 142 4.13 -18.81 11.01
N ASP A 143 2.79 -18.76 10.96
CA ASP A 143 1.97 -18.72 9.73
C ASP A 143 2.24 -17.50 8.84
N VAL A 144 3.05 -16.53 9.30
CA VAL A 144 3.62 -15.45 8.46
C VAL A 144 4.59 -16.00 7.38
N ASN A 145 4.85 -17.30 7.35
CA ASN A 145 5.58 -17.99 6.29
C ASN A 145 4.79 -18.10 4.96
N GLU A 146 3.50 -17.76 4.93
CA GLU A 146 2.69 -17.72 3.70
C GLU A 146 2.68 -16.35 2.99
N MET A 147 2.03 -16.30 1.82
CA MET A 147 1.77 -15.04 1.13
C MET A 147 0.83 -14.15 1.95
N SER A 148 1.31 -13.01 2.44
CA SER A 148 0.51 -12.08 3.26
C SER A 148 0.04 -10.87 2.44
N LEU A 149 -1.26 -10.58 2.44
CA LEU A 149 -1.77 -9.29 1.96
C LEU A 149 -1.35 -8.17 2.93
N ARG A 150 -0.79 -7.09 2.39
CA ARG A 150 -0.30 -5.94 3.17
C ARG A 150 -1.24 -4.75 3.13
N SER A 151 -1.86 -4.51 1.98
CA SER A 151 -2.90 -3.49 1.85
C SER A 151 -3.76 -3.74 0.63
N LEU A 152 -5.01 -3.32 0.69
CA LEU A 152 -5.96 -3.36 -0.42
C LEU A 152 -6.75 -2.05 -0.41
N ALA A 153 -6.81 -1.37 -1.56
CA ALA A 153 -7.61 -0.17 -1.71
C ALA A 153 -8.39 -0.22 -3.02
N THR A 154 -9.63 0.27 -2.99
CA THR A 154 -10.50 0.38 -4.18
C THR A 154 -11.22 1.72 -4.11
N VAL A 155 -11.22 2.44 -5.24
CA VAL A 155 -11.89 3.74 -5.33
C VAL A 155 -13.37 3.59 -4.96
N PRO A 156 -13.96 4.51 -4.17
CA PRO A 156 -15.31 4.32 -3.63
C PRO A 156 -16.37 3.96 -4.67
N SER A 157 -16.32 4.56 -5.86
CA SER A 157 -17.27 4.31 -6.95
C SER A 157 -17.20 2.89 -7.56
N LYS A 158 -16.15 2.13 -7.25
CA LYS A 158 -15.91 0.76 -7.74
C LYS A 158 -15.94 -0.30 -6.64
N GLN A 159 -16.19 0.10 -5.38
CA GLN A 159 -16.37 -0.85 -4.28
C GLN A 159 -17.61 -1.72 -4.48
N ARG A 160 -17.60 -2.94 -3.91
CA ARG A 160 -18.66 -3.95 -4.06
C ARG A 160 -18.93 -4.41 -5.50
N ARG A 161 -17.97 -4.20 -6.41
CA ARG A 161 -18.02 -4.65 -7.82
C ARG A 161 -16.99 -5.73 -8.16
N GLY A 162 -16.46 -6.43 -7.15
CA GLY A 162 -15.48 -7.52 -7.35
C GLY A 162 -14.03 -7.07 -7.63
N TYR A 163 -13.71 -5.77 -7.64
CA TYR A 163 -12.35 -5.26 -7.90
C TYR A 163 -11.32 -5.82 -6.90
N GLY A 164 -11.66 -5.76 -5.60
CA GLY A 164 -10.81 -6.31 -4.54
C GLY A 164 -10.65 -7.83 -4.66
N SER A 165 -11.74 -8.57 -4.89
CA SER A 165 -11.72 -10.02 -5.06
C SER A 165 -10.84 -10.44 -6.25
N LYS A 166 -10.94 -9.73 -7.38
CA LYS A 166 -10.08 -9.97 -8.57
C LYS A 166 -8.60 -9.73 -8.25
N LEU A 167 -8.26 -8.68 -7.50
CA LEU A 167 -6.88 -8.42 -7.09
C LEU A 167 -6.32 -9.51 -6.16
N VAL A 168 -7.11 -9.94 -5.18
CA VAL A 168 -6.70 -10.99 -4.24
C VAL A 168 -6.48 -12.31 -4.98
N ARG A 169 -7.41 -12.70 -5.86
CA ARG A 169 -7.27 -13.92 -6.67
C ARG A 169 -6.03 -13.87 -7.55
N ALA A 170 -5.84 -12.77 -8.28
CA ALA A 170 -4.68 -12.58 -9.13
C ALA A 170 -3.36 -12.60 -8.33
N SER A 171 -3.34 -12.05 -7.11
CA SER A 171 -2.12 -12.09 -6.28
C SER A 171 -1.71 -13.51 -5.90
N GLY A 172 -2.67 -14.42 -5.70
CA GLY A 172 -2.38 -15.84 -5.47
C GLY A 172 -1.92 -16.58 -6.74
N GLU A 173 -2.43 -16.21 -7.91
CA GLU A 173 -2.01 -16.81 -9.20
C GLU A 173 -0.60 -16.38 -9.61
N TYR A 174 -0.22 -15.12 -9.36
CA TYR A 174 1.12 -14.57 -9.60
C TYR A 174 2.24 -15.20 -8.72
N HIS A 175 1.88 -16.06 -7.78
CA HIS A 175 2.82 -16.85 -6.97
C HIS A 175 3.33 -18.09 -7.71
N PHE A 176 2.65 -18.54 -8.77
CA PHE A 176 2.97 -19.80 -9.48
C PHE A 176 3.53 -19.61 -10.90
N THR A 177 3.84 -18.38 -11.30
CA THR A 177 4.44 -18.03 -12.61
C THR A 177 5.70 -17.20 -12.45
#